data_AF-A0A7K4DM85-F1
#
_entry.id   AF-A0A7K4DM85-F1
#
_cell.length_a   1.000
_cell.length_b   1.000
_cell.length_c   1.000
_cell.angle_alpha   90.00
_cell.angle_beta   90.00
_cell.angle_gamma   90.00
#
_symmetry.space_group_name_H-M   'P 1'
#
loop_
_entity.id
_entity.type
_entity.pdbx_description
1 polymer ?
#
loop_
_entity_poly.entity_id
_entity_poly.type
_entity_poly.pdbx_seq_one_letter_code
_entity_poly.pdbx_strand_id
1 'polypeptide(L)'
;MTYLLSRNRLQEVIIMGALQERLDIFQEETRTAYQDIMKILEDKYCWKCPMRSTSTNSRCREVHAGRVLQEAMDQGIYNNLQSKIPRVEVNALIARIQKKRIKKQGGAQREKKIIIQVKGDQNPNFNHDEWLVVKINPKRIVKGDKILIPYETLAKPLLGECALIAGFPSQIAIANRVFHEGNFWYVEVGEKEIVPLESVLGVLVNVLREGNSI
;
A
#
# COMPACT_ATOMS: atom_id res chain seq x y z
N MET A 1 2.85 -22.55 -38.72
CA MET A 1 2.18 -21.63 -37.76
C MET A 1 1.75 -22.35 -36.47
N THR A 2 1.26 -23.59 -36.54
CA THR A 2 0.93 -24.46 -35.39
C THR A 2 2.11 -24.86 -34.49
N TYR A 3 3.31 -25.05 -35.06
CA TYR A 3 4.53 -25.41 -34.30
C TYR A 3 5.08 -24.28 -33.41
N LEU A 4 4.88 -23.01 -33.78
CA LEU A 4 5.29 -21.87 -32.96
C LEU A 4 4.34 -21.69 -31.76
N LEU A 5 3.05 -21.97 -31.96
CA LEU A 5 2.05 -21.93 -30.90
C LEU A 5 2.23 -23.08 -29.88
N SER A 6 2.67 -24.27 -30.29
CA SER A 6 2.95 -25.37 -29.37
C SER A 6 4.24 -25.16 -28.57
N ARG A 7 5.28 -24.61 -29.20
CA ARG A 7 6.57 -24.31 -28.53
C ARG A 7 6.43 -23.20 -27.49
N ASN A 8 5.67 -22.14 -27.80
CA ASN A 8 5.38 -21.07 -26.84
C ASN A 8 4.56 -21.58 -25.65
N ARG A 9 3.58 -22.48 -25.89
CA ARG A 9 2.75 -23.06 -24.84
C ARG A 9 3.54 -24.01 -23.92
N LEU A 10 4.46 -24.80 -24.48
CA LEU A 10 5.37 -25.66 -23.70
C LEU A 10 6.34 -24.81 -22.86
N GLN A 11 6.85 -23.71 -23.41
CA GLN A 11 7.75 -22.82 -22.69
C GLN A 11 7.03 -22.10 -21.55
N GLU A 12 5.78 -21.66 -21.74
CA GLU A 12 4.93 -21.12 -20.66
C GLU A 12 4.70 -22.14 -19.54
N VAL A 13 4.41 -23.41 -19.87
CA VAL A 13 4.22 -24.47 -18.87
C VAL A 13 5.48 -24.72 -18.05
N ILE A 14 6.66 -24.75 -18.70
CA ILE A 14 7.95 -24.92 -18.01
C ILE A 14 8.25 -23.74 -17.08
N ILE A 15 8.02 -22.50 -17.54
CA ILE A 15 8.25 -21.29 -16.74
C ILE A 15 7.31 -21.25 -15.53
N MET A 16 6.03 -21.59 -15.73
CA MET A 16 5.06 -21.65 -14.64
C MET A 16 5.38 -22.76 -13.62
N GLY A 17 5.93 -23.89 -14.09
CA GLY A 17 6.42 -24.96 -13.21
C GLY A 17 7.57 -24.52 -12.32
N ALA A 18 8.60 -23.90 -12.90
CA ALA A 18 9.75 -23.39 -12.15
C ALA A 18 9.36 -22.28 -11.15
N LEU A 19 8.41 -21.42 -11.53
CA LEU A 19 7.87 -20.40 -10.62
C LEU A 19 7.17 -21.05 -9.42
N GLN A 20 6.32 -22.05 -9.67
CA GLN A 20 5.60 -22.74 -8.60
C GLN A 20 6.57 -23.44 -7.64
N GLU A 21 7.58 -24.12 -8.17
CA GLU A 21 8.63 -24.76 -7.36
C GLU A 21 9.34 -23.76 -6.45
N ARG A 22 9.73 -22.58 -6.96
CA ARG A 22 10.36 -21.56 -6.11
C ARG A 22 9.42 -21.03 -5.03
N LEU A 23 8.13 -20.90 -5.33
CA LEU A 23 7.11 -20.49 -4.37
C LEU A 23 6.91 -21.54 -3.28
N ASP A 24 6.92 -22.82 -3.62
CA ASP A 24 6.81 -23.92 -2.66
C ASP A 24 8.02 -23.94 -1.72
N ILE A 25 9.24 -23.79 -2.26
CA ILE A 25 10.47 -23.64 -1.45
C ILE A 25 10.34 -22.43 -0.51
N PHE A 26 9.85 -21.29 -1.01
CA PHE A 26 9.68 -20.09 -0.19
C PHE A 26 8.66 -20.29 0.94
N GLN A 27 7.59 -21.06 0.70
CA GLN A 27 6.60 -21.38 1.73
C GLN A 27 7.21 -22.26 2.84
N GLU A 28 8.09 -23.19 2.49
CA GLU A 28 8.86 -23.98 3.46
C GLU A 28 9.82 -23.11 4.26
N GLU A 29 10.62 -22.26 3.60
CA GLU A 29 11.52 -21.29 4.24
C GLU A 29 10.75 -20.38 5.22
N THR A 30 9.57 -19.93 4.81
CA THR A 30 8.68 -19.10 5.65
C THR A 30 8.16 -19.87 6.86
N ARG A 31 7.84 -21.16 6.71
CA ARG A 31 7.37 -22.01 7.81
C ARG A 31 8.45 -22.17 8.88
N THR A 32 9.69 -22.42 8.47
CA THR A 32 10.83 -22.52 9.38
C THR A 32 11.05 -21.19 10.11
N ALA A 33 11.08 -20.07 9.39
CA ALA A 33 11.24 -18.75 9.98
C ALA A 33 10.13 -18.41 10.98
N TYR A 34 8.87 -18.77 10.67
CA TYR A 34 7.74 -18.61 11.58
C TYR A 34 7.91 -19.40 12.87
N GLN A 35 8.31 -20.67 12.79
CA GLN A 35 8.54 -21.50 13.96
C GLN A 35 9.65 -20.94 14.86
N ASP A 36 10.73 -20.43 14.27
CA ASP A 36 11.83 -19.85 15.04
C ASP A 36 11.44 -18.54 15.72
N ILE A 37 10.69 -17.68 15.03
CA ILE A 37 10.12 -16.47 15.65
C ILE A 37 9.18 -16.84 16.79
N MET A 38 8.33 -17.85 16.64
CA MET A 38 7.43 -18.29 17.70
C MET A 38 8.18 -18.75 18.95
N LYS A 39 9.31 -19.48 18.80
CA LYS A 39 10.19 -19.85 19.93
C LYS A 39 10.78 -18.60 20.61
N ILE A 40 11.30 -17.65 19.84
CA ILE A 40 11.84 -16.39 20.37
C ILE A 40 10.77 -15.59 21.15
N LEU A 41 9.54 -15.57 20.63
CA LEU A 41 8.42 -14.88 21.26
C LEU A 41 7.91 -15.62 22.50
N GLU A 42 7.98 -16.94 22.55
CA GLU A 42 7.70 -17.70 23.77
C GLU A 42 8.56 -17.23 24.94
N ASP A 43 9.86 -17.09 24.71
CA ASP A 43 10.81 -16.66 25.73
C ASP A 43 10.63 -15.18 26.13
N LYS A 44 10.34 -14.30 25.15
CA LYS A 44 10.32 -12.84 25.37
C LYS A 44 8.95 -12.24 25.73
N TYR A 45 7.86 -12.72 25.12
CA TYR A 45 6.53 -12.11 25.25
C TYR A 45 5.77 -12.61 26.47
N CYS A 46 5.90 -13.89 26.83
CA CYS A 46 5.11 -14.50 27.90
C CYS A 46 5.53 -14.01 29.31
N TRP A 47 6.76 -13.54 29.49
CA TRP A 47 7.23 -13.03 30.79
C TRP A 47 6.65 -11.64 31.15
N LYS A 48 6.37 -10.78 30.15
CA LYS A 48 5.88 -9.40 30.35
C LYS A 48 4.40 -9.19 30.04
N CYS A 49 3.67 -10.23 29.63
CA CYS A 49 2.26 -10.11 29.23
C CYS A 49 1.33 -10.04 30.47
N PRO A 50 0.52 -8.99 30.64
CA PRO A 50 -0.48 -8.91 31.72
C PRO A 50 -1.54 -10.03 31.66
N MET A 51 -1.71 -10.62 30.47
CA MET A 51 -2.66 -11.70 30.17
C MET A 51 -1.94 -13.06 30.00
N ARG A 52 -0.87 -13.31 30.77
CA ARG A 52 -0.05 -14.54 30.66
C ARG A 52 -0.89 -15.82 30.71
N SER A 53 -1.88 -15.86 31.60
CA SER A 53 -2.79 -17.00 31.81
C SER A 53 -3.80 -17.23 30.68
N THR A 54 -4.06 -16.24 29.81
CA THR A 54 -4.99 -16.34 28.68
C THR A 54 -4.29 -16.20 27.32
N SER A 55 -2.95 -16.17 27.31
CA SER A 55 -2.12 -15.97 26.12
C SER A 55 -2.35 -17.01 25.01
N THR A 56 -2.75 -18.23 25.37
CA THR A 56 -3.11 -19.31 24.44
C THR A 56 -4.42 -19.04 23.69
N ASN A 57 -5.30 -18.20 24.25
CA ASN A 57 -6.59 -17.83 23.65
C ASN A 57 -6.50 -16.54 22.83
N SER A 58 -5.63 -15.61 23.21
CA SER A 58 -5.48 -14.32 22.52
C SER A 58 -4.61 -14.37 21.26
N ARG A 59 -3.83 -15.45 21.06
CA ARG A 59 -3.00 -15.67 19.86
C ARG A 59 -2.04 -14.51 19.53
N CYS A 60 -1.59 -13.78 20.56
CA CYS A 60 -0.78 -12.57 20.37
C CYS A 60 0.56 -12.86 19.68
N ARG A 61 1.16 -14.04 19.93
CA ARG A 61 2.44 -14.44 19.34
C ARG A 61 2.27 -14.69 17.85
N GLU A 62 1.21 -15.39 17.46
CA GLU A 62 0.88 -15.67 16.07
C GLU A 62 0.62 -14.39 15.28
N VAL A 63 -0.14 -13.44 15.86
CA VAL A 63 -0.35 -12.12 15.27
C VAL A 63 0.96 -11.36 15.11
N HIS A 64 1.81 -11.35 16.14
CA HIS A 64 3.09 -10.65 16.08
C HIS A 64 4.03 -11.28 15.05
N ALA A 65 4.15 -12.61 15.05
CA ALA A 65 4.99 -13.37 14.14
C ALA A 65 4.56 -13.14 12.68
N GLY A 66 3.26 -13.23 12.40
CA GLY A 66 2.71 -12.92 11.08
C GLY A 66 3.03 -11.49 10.64
N ARG A 67 2.82 -10.50 11.52
CA ARG A 67 3.13 -9.09 11.25
C ARG A 67 4.60 -8.89 10.89
N VAL A 68 5.53 -9.35 11.72
CA VAL A 68 6.97 -9.08 11.51
C VAL A 68 7.54 -9.82 10.30
N LEU A 69 7.04 -11.03 9.99
CA LEU A 69 7.44 -11.75 8.77
C LEU A 69 6.95 -11.02 7.52
N GLN A 70 5.71 -10.55 7.53
CA GLN A 70 5.17 -9.79 6.40
C GLN A 70 5.94 -8.48 6.21
N GLU A 71 6.23 -7.76 7.29
CA GLU A 71 7.05 -6.55 7.26
C GLU A 71 8.46 -6.81 6.71
N ALA A 72 9.12 -7.90 7.14
CA ALA A 72 10.45 -8.27 6.66
C ALA A 72 10.44 -8.65 5.17
N MET A 73 9.42 -9.39 4.72
CA MET A 73 9.24 -9.74 3.31
C MET A 73 9.03 -8.49 2.45
N ASP A 74 8.09 -7.62 2.83
CA ASP A 74 7.79 -6.39 2.09
C ASP A 74 9.03 -5.46 2.05
N GLN A 75 9.80 -5.37 3.15
CA GLN A 75 11.05 -4.62 3.20
C GLN A 75 12.14 -5.23 2.30
N GLY A 76 12.28 -6.56 2.27
CA GLY A 76 13.22 -7.26 1.39
C GLY A 76 12.94 -7.00 -0.09
N ILE A 77 11.66 -7.03 -0.48
CA ILE A 77 11.21 -6.66 -1.84
C ILE A 77 11.56 -5.21 -2.14
N TYR A 78 11.21 -4.29 -1.22
CA TYR A 78 11.47 -2.86 -1.40
C TYR A 78 12.97 -2.58 -1.58
N ASN A 79 13.84 -3.14 -0.72
CA ASN A 79 15.29 -2.95 -0.79
C ASN A 79 15.88 -3.48 -2.12
N ASN A 80 15.42 -4.65 -2.58
CA ASN A 80 15.89 -5.24 -3.84
C ASN A 80 15.40 -4.48 -5.08
N LEU A 81 14.27 -3.78 -5.01
CA LEU A 81 13.81 -2.89 -6.07
C LEU A 81 14.58 -1.56 -6.05
N GLN A 82 14.75 -0.97 -4.87
CA GLN A 82 15.45 0.31 -4.70
C GLN A 82 16.91 0.25 -5.15
N SER A 83 17.56 -0.92 -5.11
CA SER A 83 18.93 -1.08 -5.63
C SER A 83 19.01 -1.09 -7.16
N LYS A 84 17.89 -1.13 -7.88
CA LYS A 84 17.84 -1.32 -9.35
C LYS A 84 17.17 -0.18 -10.10
N ILE A 85 16.24 0.54 -9.47
CA ILE A 85 15.43 1.58 -10.12
C ILE A 85 15.21 2.78 -9.18
N PRO A 86 14.84 3.96 -9.72
CA PRO A 86 14.60 5.15 -8.91
C PRO A 86 13.49 4.95 -7.87
N ARG A 87 13.63 5.60 -6.70
CA ARG A 87 12.68 5.48 -5.57
C ARG A 87 11.23 5.78 -5.97
N VAL A 88 11.01 6.79 -6.82
CA VAL A 88 9.68 7.15 -7.31
C VAL A 88 9.03 6.00 -8.10
N GLU A 89 9.81 5.26 -8.87
CA GLU A 89 9.34 4.09 -9.61
C GLU A 89 9.10 2.89 -8.70
N VAL A 90 9.94 2.68 -7.67
CA VAL A 90 9.69 1.67 -6.62
C VAL A 90 8.33 1.92 -5.95
N ASN A 91 8.04 3.16 -5.57
CA ASN A 91 6.76 3.52 -4.95
C ASN A 91 5.58 3.21 -5.88
N ALA A 92 5.71 3.49 -7.18
CA ALA A 92 4.70 3.19 -8.18
C ALA A 92 4.46 1.67 -8.33
N LEU A 93 5.54 0.88 -8.33
CA LEU A 93 5.47 -0.59 -8.38
C LEU A 93 4.78 -1.18 -7.15
N ILE A 94 5.17 -0.74 -5.95
CA ILE A 94 4.57 -1.23 -4.71
C ILE A 94 3.07 -0.91 -4.71
N ALA A 95 2.67 0.32 -5.02
CA ALA A 95 1.26 0.69 -5.11
C ALA A 95 0.51 -0.20 -6.12
N ARG A 96 1.11 -0.49 -7.29
CA ARG A 96 0.53 -1.39 -8.30
C ARG A 96 0.39 -2.84 -7.80
N ILE A 97 1.38 -3.36 -7.07
CA ILE A 97 1.30 -4.70 -6.45
C ILE A 97 0.10 -4.76 -5.50
N GLN A 98 -0.12 -3.72 -4.70
CA GLN A 98 -1.24 -3.66 -3.77
C GLN A 98 -2.59 -3.59 -4.46
N LYS A 99 -2.71 -2.74 -5.49
CA LYS A 99 -3.91 -2.67 -6.32
C LYS A 99 -4.26 -4.04 -6.94
N LYS A 100 -3.25 -4.79 -7.40
CA LYS A 100 -3.45 -6.17 -7.88
C LYS A 100 -3.95 -7.12 -6.77
N ARG A 101 -3.41 -7.03 -5.55
CA ARG A 101 -3.86 -7.83 -4.39
C ARG A 101 -5.34 -7.55 -4.07
N ILE A 102 -5.74 -6.27 -3.99
CA ILE A 102 -7.12 -5.84 -3.74
C ILE A 102 -8.06 -6.38 -4.82
N LYS A 103 -7.69 -6.24 -6.10
CA LYS A 103 -8.49 -6.74 -7.23
C LYS A 103 -8.68 -8.26 -7.17
N LYS A 104 -7.63 -9.02 -6.83
CA LYS A 104 -7.70 -10.48 -6.69
C LYS A 104 -8.68 -10.92 -5.60
N GLN A 105 -8.85 -10.10 -4.55
CA GLN A 105 -9.81 -10.33 -3.47
C GLN A 105 -11.22 -9.80 -3.78
N GLY A 106 -11.50 -9.38 -5.02
CA GLY A 106 -12.81 -8.89 -5.44
C GLY A 106 -13.04 -7.39 -5.21
N GLY A 107 -12.03 -6.65 -4.76
CA GLY A 107 -12.11 -5.21 -4.56
C GLY A 107 -12.25 -4.45 -5.88
N ALA A 108 -13.45 -3.95 -6.17
CA ALA A 108 -13.70 -3.09 -7.32
C ALA A 108 -13.14 -1.67 -7.07
N GLN A 109 -11.95 -1.39 -7.60
CA GLN A 109 -11.25 -0.10 -7.52
C GLN A 109 -11.86 0.95 -8.46
N ARG A 110 -13.16 1.20 -8.27
CA ARG A 110 -13.90 2.22 -9.02
C ARG A 110 -13.74 3.57 -8.32
N GLU A 111 -13.84 4.63 -9.11
CA GLU A 111 -13.96 5.99 -8.59
C GLU A 111 -15.14 6.08 -7.62
N LYS A 112 -14.90 6.61 -6.43
CA LYS A 112 -15.92 6.80 -5.39
C LYS A 112 -15.69 8.12 -4.67
N LYS A 113 -16.77 8.75 -4.20
CA LYS A 113 -16.69 9.85 -3.24
C LYS A 113 -16.86 9.31 -1.83
N ILE A 114 -16.00 9.74 -0.93
CA ILE A 114 -16.06 9.46 0.50
C ILE A 114 -16.04 10.78 1.27
N ILE A 115 -16.62 10.77 2.46
CA ILE A 115 -16.56 11.90 3.39
C ILE A 115 -15.76 11.43 4.60
N ILE A 116 -14.74 12.20 4.99
CA ILE A 116 -13.85 11.85 6.10
C ILE A 116 -13.76 13.05 7.03
N GLN A 117 -13.99 12.83 8.32
CA GLN A 117 -13.71 13.83 9.35
C GLN A 117 -12.20 13.89 9.59
N VAL A 118 -11.61 15.08 9.54
CA VAL A 118 -10.19 15.25 9.87
C VAL A 118 -10.02 15.12 11.37
N LYS A 119 -9.26 14.13 11.84
CA LYS A 119 -8.74 14.13 13.22
C LYS A 119 -7.41 14.87 13.28
N GLY A 120 -7.12 15.49 14.41
CA GLY A 120 -6.11 16.56 14.47
C GLY A 120 -4.65 16.19 14.21
N ASP A 121 -4.33 14.91 14.23
CA ASP A 121 -3.05 14.34 13.86
C ASP A 121 -2.95 13.92 12.39
N GLN A 122 -4.06 13.94 11.64
CA GLN A 122 -4.15 13.37 10.30
C GLN A 122 -3.86 14.37 9.18
N ASN A 123 -3.97 15.68 9.42
CA ASN A 123 -3.68 16.65 8.36
C ASN A 123 -3.34 18.04 8.94
N PRO A 124 -2.12 18.56 8.70
CA PRO A 124 -1.74 19.89 9.16
C PRO A 124 -2.47 21.02 8.40
N ASN A 125 -3.12 20.73 7.27
CA ASN A 125 -3.78 21.73 6.42
C ASN A 125 -5.26 21.98 6.78
N PHE A 126 -5.85 21.24 7.71
CA PHE A 126 -7.29 21.31 8.03
C PHE A 126 -7.55 21.39 9.53
N ASN A 127 -8.66 22.03 9.89
CA ASN A 127 -9.13 22.09 11.27
C ASN A 127 -9.78 20.76 11.70
N HIS A 128 -9.76 20.48 13.00
CA HIS A 128 -10.19 19.19 13.58
C HIS A 128 -11.71 18.92 13.48
N ASP A 129 -12.49 19.91 13.05
CA ASP A 129 -13.94 19.84 12.88
C ASP A 129 -14.36 19.86 11.39
N GLU A 130 -13.39 19.84 10.47
CA GLU A 130 -13.66 19.85 9.04
C GLU A 130 -13.89 18.44 8.49
N TRP A 131 -14.84 18.34 7.55
CA TRP A 131 -15.13 17.12 6.81
C TRP A 131 -14.67 17.26 5.37
N LEU A 132 -13.81 16.35 4.92
CA LEU A 132 -13.29 16.33 3.57
C LEU A 132 -14.16 15.46 2.68
N VAL A 133 -14.67 16.03 1.60
CA VAL A 133 -15.26 15.26 0.50
C VAL A 133 -14.15 14.92 -0.47
N VAL A 134 -13.77 13.64 -0.51
CA VAL A 134 -12.63 13.15 -1.29
C VAL A 134 -13.12 12.17 -2.36
N LYS A 135 -12.62 12.34 -3.58
CA LYS A 135 -12.77 11.37 -4.67
C LYS A 135 -11.57 10.41 -4.66
N ILE A 136 -11.79 9.17 -4.23
CA ILE A 136 -10.79 8.08 -4.28
C ILE A 136 -10.87 7.33 -5.61
N ASN A 137 -9.78 6.68 -6.01
CA ASN A 137 -9.56 6.07 -7.32
C ASN A 137 -10.00 6.98 -8.49
N PRO A 138 -9.52 8.25 -8.56
CA PRO A 138 -9.94 9.16 -9.61
C PRO A 138 -9.58 8.59 -10.99
N LYS A 139 -10.51 8.63 -11.95
CA LYS A 139 -10.24 8.20 -13.33
C LYS A 139 -9.20 9.08 -14.02
N ARG A 140 -9.15 10.36 -13.64
CA ARG A 140 -8.26 11.37 -14.20
C ARG A 140 -7.96 12.42 -13.14
N ILE A 141 -6.73 12.90 -13.15
CA ILE A 141 -6.28 14.11 -12.44
C ILE A 141 -5.93 15.14 -13.50
N VAL A 142 -6.30 16.40 -13.26
CA VAL A 142 -6.00 17.53 -14.15
C VAL A 142 -5.18 18.59 -13.42
N LYS A 143 -4.53 19.48 -14.20
CA LYS A 143 -3.80 20.61 -13.66
C LYS A 143 -4.74 21.49 -12.81
N GLY A 144 -4.30 21.84 -11.61
CA GLY A 144 -5.06 22.63 -10.64
C GLY A 144 -5.84 21.80 -9.62
N ASP A 145 -5.97 20.48 -9.81
CA ASP A 145 -6.61 19.62 -8.82
C ASP A 145 -5.85 19.66 -7.49
N LYS A 146 -6.59 19.81 -6.40
CA LYS A 146 -6.08 19.60 -5.04
C LYS A 146 -6.10 18.10 -4.76
N ILE A 147 -4.94 17.49 -4.64
CA ILE A 147 -4.77 16.06 -4.43
C ILE A 147 -4.26 15.80 -3.02
N LEU A 148 -4.68 14.69 -2.44
CA LEU A 148 -4.18 14.20 -1.17
C LEU A 148 -3.05 13.21 -1.43
N ILE A 149 -1.88 13.47 -0.84
CA ILE A 149 -0.71 12.60 -0.91
C ILE A 149 -0.28 12.20 0.51
N PRO A 150 0.36 11.02 0.69
CA PRO A 150 0.88 10.62 1.99
C PRO A 150 1.92 11.61 2.52
N TYR A 151 1.94 11.86 3.83
CA TYR A 151 2.97 12.70 4.45
C TYR A 151 4.34 11.97 4.46
N GLU A 152 5.40 12.63 3.99
CA GLU A 152 6.70 12.01 3.65
C GLU A 152 7.35 11.19 4.78
N THR A 153 7.21 11.62 6.04
CA THR A 153 7.82 10.94 7.20
C THR A 153 7.16 9.62 7.57
N LEU A 154 5.98 9.31 7.03
CA LEU A 154 5.22 8.08 7.31
C LEU A 154 5.04 7.19 6.08
N ALA A 155 5.70 7.53 4.97
CA ALA A 155 5.60 6.85 3.69
C ALA A 155 6.29 5.47 3.71
N LYS A 156 5.72 4.52 4.46
CA LYS A 156 5.72 3.14 3.99
C LYS A 156 4.72 3.11 2.84
N PRO A 157 5.12 2.76 1.61
CA PRO A 157 4.23 2.76 0.42
C PRO A 157 3.05 1.77 0.52
N LEU A 158 2.86 1.16 1.69
CA LEU A 158 2.14 -0.09 1.87
C LEU A 158 0.65 0.07 2.19
N LEU A 159 0.10 1.29 2.18
CA LEU A 159 -1.31 1.46 2.56
C LEU A 159 -2.17 2.14 1.50
N GLY A 160 -1.59 2.77 0.48
CA GLY A 160 -2.34 3.43 -0.60
C GLY A 160 -3.54 4.23 -0.09
N GLU A 161 -4.68 4.17 -0.77
CA GLU A 161 -5.92 4.84 -0.33
C GLU A 161 -6.51 4.30 0.99
N CYS A 162 -6.18 3.06 1.37
CA CYS A 162 -6.56 2.55 2.68
C CYS A 162 -5.88 3.33 3.81
N ALA A 163 -4.75 3.98 3.54
CA ALA A 163 -4.12 4.92 4.47
C ALA A 163 -5.11 6.02 4.86
N LEU A 164 -5.82 6.60 3.88
CA LEU A 164 -6.77 7.68 4.13
C LEU A 164 -7.95 7.21 5.00
N ILE A 165 -8.52 6.02 4.70
CA ILE A 165 -9.64 5.45 5.46
C ILE A 165 -9.19 5.04 6.87
N ALA A 166 -7.97 4.53 7.01
CA ALA A 166 -7.39 4.15 8.30
C ALA A 166 -6.87 5.37 9.10
N GLY A 167 -7.03 6.59 8.58
CA GLY A 167 -6.69 7.80 9.31
C GLY A 167 -5.20 8.14 9.31
N PHE A 168 -4.45 7.69 8.31
CA PHE A 168 -3.04 8.04 8.17
C PHE A 168 -2.88 9.50 7.76
N PRO A 169 -1.81 10.16 8.22
CA PRO A 169 -1.55 11.54 7.87
C PRO A 169 -1.37 11.76 6.36
N SER A 170 -2.01 12.80 5.86
CA SER A 170 -1.94 13.23 4.45
C SER A 170 -1.73 14.74 4.36
N GLN A 171 -1.21 15.19 3.22
CA GLN A 171 -1.07 16.61 2.90
C GLN A 171 -1.77 16.94 1.60
N ILE A 172 -2.21 18.20 1.47
CA ILE A 172 -2.76 18.71 0.22
C ILE A 172 -1.61 19.16 -0.69
N ALA A 173 -1.61 18.66 -1.91
CA ALA A 173 -0.73 19.12 -2.97
C ALA A 173 -1.56 19.59 -4.18
N ILE A 174 -1.05 20.57 -4.93
CA ILE A 174 -1.70 21.04 -6.16
C ILE A 174 -1.02 20.37 -7.34
N ALA A 175 -1.81 19.71 -8.20
CA ALA A 175 -1.31 19.08 -9.41
C ALA A 175 -0.90 20.15 -10.45
N ASN A 176 0.40 20.23 -10.76
CA ASN A 176 0.93 21.14 -11.77
C ASN A 176 0.87 20.54 -13.17
N ARG A 177 1.21 19.26 -13.27
CA ARG A 177 1.27 18.52 -14.54
C ARG A 177 1.06 17.03 -14.27
N VAL A 178 0.36 16.36 -15.19
CA VAL A 178 0.25 14.90 -15.22
C VAL A 178 0.94 14.41 -16.48
N PHE A 179 1.83 13.43 -16.36
CA PHE A 179 2.60 12.91 -17.48
C PHE A 179 2.85 11.40 -17.33
N HIS A 180 3.19 10.76 -18.44
CA HIS A 180 3.52 9.34 -18.50
C HIS A 180 5.01 9.19 -18.77
N GLU A 181 5.69 8.35 -17.99
CA GLU A 181 7.10 8.03 -18.16
C GLU A 181 7.33 6.56 -17.82
N GLY A 182 8.09 5.85 -18.66
CA GLY A 182 8.26 4.40 -18.54
C GLY A 182 6.93 3.65 -18.55
N ASN A 183 6.59 3.01 -17.42
CA ASN A 183 5.39 2.19 -17.25
C ASN A 183 4.31 2.81 -16.34
N PHE A 184 4.49 4.07 -15.93
CA PHE A 184 3.69 4.70 -14.89
C PHE A 184 3.26 6.11 -15.27
N TRP A 185 2.16 6.53 -14.64
CA TRP A 185 1.71 7.91 -14.68
C TRP A 185 2.19 8.62 -13.42
N TYR A 186 2.64 9.85 -13.59
CA TYR A 186 3.16 10.69 -12.52
C TYR A 186 2.42 12.02 -12.46
N VAL A 187 2.42 12.61 -11.28
CA VAL A 187 1.89 13.95 -11.02
C VAL A 187 3.02 14.79 -10.46
N GLU A 188 3.29 15.91 -11.12
CA GLU A 188 4.19 16.94 -10.61
C GLU A 188 3.40 17.86 -9.66
N VAL A 189 3.94 18.12 -8.48
CA VAL A 189 3.35 18.97 -7.44
C VAL A 189 4.39 19.95 -6.88
N GLY A 190 3.94 21.10 -6.38
CA GLY A 190 4.81 22.08 -5.72
C GLY A 190 5.98 22.58 -6.59
N GLU A 191 7.17 22.74 -5.99
CA GLU A 191 8.41 23.18 -6.65
C GLU A 191 9.15 22.05 -7.40
N LYS A 192 8.40 21.16 -8.07
CA LYS A 192 8.86 19.99 -8.87
C LYS A 192 8.99 18.65 -8.12
N GLU A 193 8.25 18.46 -7.03
CA GLU A 193 8.11 17.12 -6.46
C GLU A 193 7.31 16.24 -7.42
N ILE A 194 7.76 15.00 -7.65
CA ILE A 194 7.09 14.06 -8.55
C ILE A 194 6.58 12.88 -7.71
N VAL A 195 5.28 12.66 -7.76
CA VAL A 195 4.63 11.53 -7.09
C VAL A 195 3.99 10.58 -8.11
N PRO A 196 4.04 9.26 -7.90
CA PRO A 196 3.27 8.32 -8.71
C PRO A 196 1.78 8.60 -8.59
N LEU A 197 1.07 8.57 -9.72
CA LEU A 197 -0.40 8.69 -9.73
C LEU A 197 -1.03 7.59 -8.86
N GLU A 198 -0.45 6.39 -8.84
CA GLU A 198 -0.91 5.29 -8.00
C GLU A 198 -0.79 5.53 -6.49
N SER A 199 0.04 6.49 -6.05
CA SER A 199 0.18 6.89 -4.64
C SER A 199 -0.72 8.05 -4.21
N VAL A 200 -1.42 8.69 -5.15
CA VAL A 200 -2.41 9.72 -4.81
C VAL A 200 -3.57 9.05 -4.07
N LEU A 201 -3.86 9.56 -2.86
CA LEU A 201 -4.91 9.03 -1.98
C LEU A 201 -6.30 9.41 -2.46
N GLY A 202 -6.42 10.55 -3.13
CA GLY A 202 -7.66 11.03 -3.73
C GLY A 202 -7.57 12.48 -4.16
N VAL A 203 -8.63 12.96 -4.82
CA VAL A 203 -8.81 14.38 -5.18
C VAL A 203 -9.77 15.01 -4.19
N LEU A 204 -9.36 16.11 -3.56
CA LEU A 204 -10.22 16.90 -2.69
C LEU A 204 -11.27 17.63 -3.52
N VAL A 205 -12.54 17.32 -3.27
CA VAL A 205 -13.68 17.91 -3.97
C VAL A 205 -14.22 19.10 -3.19
N ASN A 206 -14.38 18.95 -1.88
CA ASN A 206 -14.93 20.00 -1.02
C ASN A 206 -14.47 19.83 0.44
N VAL A 207 -14.59 20.91 1.22
CA VAL A 207 -14.40 20.93 2.67
C VAL A 207 -15.70 21.42 3.30
N LEU A 208 -16.36 20.55 4.05
CA LEU A 208 -17.58 20.90 4.77
C LEU A 208 -17.22 21.34 6.20
N ARG A 209 -17.95 22.34 6.68
CA ARG A 209 -17.88 22.85 8.05
C ARG A 209 -19.26 22.70 8.68
N GLU A 210 -19.35 22.64 10.00
CA GLU A 210 -20.65 22.72 10.68
C GLU A 210 -21.41 23.95 10.18
N GLY A 211 -22.62 23.73 9.64
CA GLY A 211 -23.46 24.75 9.02
C GLY A 211 -23.54 24.73 7.48
N ASN A 212 -22.71 23.96 6.78
CA ASN A 212 -22.82 23.79 5.33
C ASN A 212 -23.72 22.60 4.96
N SER A 213 -24.80 22.85 4.21
CA SER A 213 -25.62 21.80 3.60
C SER A 213 -24.87 21.08 2.47
N ILE A 214 -25.11 19.76 2.34
CA ILE A 214 -24.57 18.87 1.31
C ILE A 214 -25.10 19.25 -0.09
#